data_AF-A0A2V5MLI7-F1
#
_entry.id   AF-A0A2V5MLI7-F1
#
_cell.length_a   1.000
_cell.length_b   1.000
_cell.length_c   1.000
_cell.angle_alpha   90.00
_cell.angle_beta   90.00
_cell.angle_gamma   90.00
#
_symmetry.space_group_name_H-M   'P 1'
#
loop_
_entity.id
_entity.type
_entity.pdbx_description
1 polymer ?
#
loop_
_entity_poly.entity_id
_entity_poly.type
_entity_poly.pdbx_seq_one_letter_code
_entity_poly.pdbx_strand_id
1 'polypeptide(L)'
;MGPVMENLSSRKAEIVNMHHHADQVSIEALIPMRGLIGFETDLVNTTRGLGVMSHLFHEYGPDRGDIPARKNGSLVSMENGVATSYALDAIQARGR
;
A
#
# COMPACT_ATOMS: atom_id res chain seq x y z
N MET A 1 -3.61 -8.91 -11.55
CA MET A 1 -2.49 -9.72 -11.06
C MET A 1 -1.16 -8.96 -11.06
N GLY A 2 -0.66 -8.48 -12.21
CA GLY A 2 0.66 -7.80 -12.30
C GLY A 2 0.92 -6.69 -11.26
N PRO A 3 0.05 -5.68 -11.12
CA PRO A 3 0.29 -4.58 -10.18
C PRO A 3 0.26 -5.02 -8.69
N VAL A 4 -0.51 -6.07 -8.37
CA VAL A 4 -0.56 -6.62 -7.00
C VAL A 4 0.74 -7.36 -6.67
N MET A 5 1.28 -8.12 -7.63
CA MET A 5 2.57 -8.79 -7.48
C MET A 5 3.74 -7.82 -7.34
N GLU A 6 3.75 -6.76 -8.15
CA GLU A 6 4.77 -5.71 -8.05
C GLU A 6 4.72 -5.02 -6.68
N ASN A 7 3.52 -4.72 -6.18
CA ASN A 7 3.33 -4.12 -4.87
C ASN A 7 3.86 -5.04 -3.75
N LEU A 8 3.50 -6.33 -3.77
CA LEU A 8 4.03 -7.33 -2.82
C LEU A 8 5.56 -7.43 -2.88
N SER A 9 6.14 -7.47 -4.08
CA SER A 9 7.59 -7.52 -4.26
C SER A 9 8.30 -6.29 -3.68
N SER A 10 7.75 -5.09 -3.92
CA SER A 10 8.30 -3.83 -3.38
C SER A 10 8.30 -3.79 -1.84
N ARG A 11 7.41 -4.57 -1.21
CA ARG A 11 7.25 -4.67 0.25
C ARG A 11 8.00 -5.87 0.86
N LYS A 12 8.92 -6.48 0.11
CA LYS A 12 9.74 -7.64 0.55
C LYS A 12 8.90 -8.86 0.92
N ALA A 13 7.74 -9.02 0.27
CA ALA A 13 6.96 -10.23 0.37
C ALA A 13 7.62 -11.37 -0.41
N GLU A 14 7.61 -12.56 0.17
CA GLU A 14 8.07 -13.79 -0.44
C GLU A 14 6.85 -14.67 -0.73
N ILE A 15 6.63 -15.01 -2.00
CA ILE A 15 5.48 -15.82 -2.40
C ILE A 15 5.81 -17.28 -2.09
N VAL A 16 5.03 -17.88 -1.20
CA VAL A 16 5.17 -19.28 -0.81
C VAL A 16 4.35 -20.17 -1.74
N ASN A 17 3.16 -19.70 -2.13
CA ASN A 17 2.24 -20.48 -2.91
C ASN A 17 1.35 -19.61 -3.80
N MET A 18 0.94 -20.16 -4.93
CA MET A 18 0.07 -19.49 -5.88
C MET A 18 -0.87 -20.50 -6.52
N HIS A 19 -2.17 -20.30 -6.33
CA HIS A 19 -3.21 -21.14 -6.91
C HIS A 19 -4.01 -20.35 -7.94
N HIS A 20 -3.98 -20.83 -9.17
CA HIS A 20 -4.79 -20.30 -10.25
C HIS A 20 -6.16 -21.00 -10.26
N HIS A 21 -7.21 -20.23 -10.07
CA HIS A 21 -8.59 -20.63 -10.36
C HIS A 21 -8.99 -20.08 -11.74
N ALA A 22 -10.18 -20.42 -12.23
CA ALA A 22 -10.65 -19.97 -13.55
C ALA A 22 -10.68 -18.44 -13.67
N ASP A 23 -11.21 -17.76 -12.63
CA ASP A 23 -11.43 -16.30 -12.65
C ASP A 23 -10.64 -15.54 -11.56
N GLN A 24 -9.97 -16.26 -10.66
CA GLN A 24 -9.29 -15.69 -9.49
C GLN A 24 -7.94 -16.35 -9.27
N VAL A 25 -7.03 -15.66 -8.59
CA VAL A 25 -5.73 -16.22 -8.18
C VAL A 25 -5.57 -16.00 -6.69
N SER A 26 -5.33 -17.09 -5.97
CA SER A 26 -5.04 -17.08 -4.54
C SER A 26 -3.52 -17.07 -4.36
N ILE A 27 -3.00 -16.13 -3.56
CA ILE A 27 -1.58 -15.94 -3.33
C ILE A 27 -1.32 -16.07 -1.84
N GLU A 28 -0.42 -16.96 -1.45
CA GLU A 28 0.10 -17.06 -0.09
C GLU A 28 1.52 -16.50 -0.07
N ALA A 29 1.76 -15.51 0.78
CA ALA A 29 3.06 -14.85 0.87
C ALA A 29 3.44 -14.57 2.33
N LEU A 30 4.74 -14.70 2.61
CA LEU A 30 5.35 -14.25 3.85
C LEU A 30 5.84 -12.81 3.66
N ILE A 31 5.27 -11.89 4.44
CA ILE A 31 5.57 -10.47 4.38
C ILE A 31 5.93 -9.95 5.77
N PRO A 32 6.97 -9.10 5.91
CA PRO A 32 7.23 -8.44 7.18
C PRO A 32 6.07 -7.51 7.57
N MET A 33 5.73 -7.43 8.85
CA MET A 33 4.58 -6.62 9.30
C MET A 33 4.69 -5.14 8.90
N ARG A 34 5.91 -4.56 8.89
CA ARG A 34 6.17 -3.20 8.37
C ARG A 34 5.79 -3.02 6.89
N GLY A 35 5.93 -4.07 6.09
CA GLY A 35 5.57 -4.10 4.67
C GLY A 35 4.07 -4.25 4.45
N LEU A 36 3.33 -4.78 5.41
CA LEU A 36 1.88 -4.97 5.30
C LEU A 36 1.08 -3.67 5.49
N ILE A 37 1.65 -2.70 6.21
CA ILE A 37 0.97 -1.44 6.54
C ILE A 37 0.58 -0.68 5.25
N GLY A 38 -0.71 -0.41 5.09
CA GLY A 38 -1.29 0.27 3.93
C GLY A 38 -1.49 -0.60 2.68
N PHE A 39 -1.08 -1.88 2.71
CA PHE A 39 -1.27 -2.78 1.57
C PHE A 39 -2.75 -3.07 1.29
N GLU A 40 -3.60 -3.13 2.32
CA GLU A 40 -5.04 -3.36 2.16
C GLU A 40 -5.70 -2.29 1.27
N THR A 41 -5.40 -1.02 1.51
CA THR A 41 -5.90 0.09 0.69
C THR A 41 -5.39 -0.01 -0.74
N ASP A 42 -4.11 -0.32 -0.93
CA ASP A 42 -3.53 -0.51 -2.26
C ASP A 42 -4.18 -1.69 -3.01
N LEU A 43 -4.45 -2.80 -2.32
CA LEU A 43 -5.09 -3.98 -2.87
C LEU A 43 -6.50 -3.65 -3.34
N VAL A 44 -7.31 -3.03 -2.49
CA VAL A 44 -8.69 -2.62 -2.81
C VAL A 44 -8.70 -1.66 -4.00
N ASN A 45 -7.82 -0.66 -4.02
CA ASN A 45 -7.72 0.30 -5.13
C ASN A 45 -7.30 -0.38 -6.44
N THR A 46 -6.30 -1.26 -6.39
CA THR A 46 -5.75 -1.95 -7.57
C THR A 46 -6.73 -2.96 -8.14
N THR A 47 -7.49 -3.64 -7.28
CA THR A 47 -8.48 -4.66 -7.67
C THR A 47 -9.88 -4.10 -7.85
N ARG A 48 -10.07 -2.78 -7.71
CA ARG A 48 -11.38 -2.11 -7.77
C ARG A 48 -12.40 -2.72 -6.80
N GLY A 49 -11.94 -3.09 -5.61
CA GLY A 49 -12.76 -3.66 -4.53
C GLY A 49 -13.02 -5.17 -4.60
N LEU A 50 -12.47 -5.88 -5.59
CA LEU A 50 -12.67 -7.34 -5.72
C LEU A 50 -11.65 -8.17 -4.93
N GLY A 51 -10.51 -7.58 -4.57
CA GLY A 51 -9.45 -8.25 -3.83
C GLY A 51 -9.80 -8.43 -2.36
N VAL A 52 -9.59 -9.64 -1.85
CA VAL A 52 -9.74 -9.97 -0.43
C VAL A 52 -8.37 -10.41 0.08
N MET A 53 -8.03 -10.01 1.30
CA MET A 53 -6.82 -10.48 1.97
C MET A 53 -7.13 -10.85 3.42
N SER A 54 -6.35 -11.78 3.94
CA SER A 54 -6.24 -12.09 5.35
C SER A 54 -4.77 -12.27 5.67
N HIS A 55 -4.38 -11.96 6.90
CA HIS A 55 -3.02 -12.17 7.37
C HIS A 55 -3.05 -12.74 8.79
N LEU A 56 -2.06 -13.58 9.09
CA LEU A 56 -1.83 -14.13 10.41
C LEU A 56 -0.36 -13.97 10.74
N PHE A 57 -0.05 -13.73 12.01
CA PHE A 57 1.33 -13.74 12.49
C PHE A 57 1.95 -15.13 12.27
N HIS A 58 3.10 -15.17 11.59
CA HIS A 58 3.83 -16.41 11.33
C HIS A 58 4.96 -16.61 12.35
N GLU A 59 5.95 -15.71 12.37
CA GLU A 59 7.10 -15.77 13.25
C GLU A 59 7.81 -14.41 13.38
N TYR A 60 8.79 -14.33 14.29
CA TYR A 60 9.79 -13.28 14.30
C TYR A 60 10.99 -13.70 13.44
N GLY A 61 11.54 -12.77 12.68
CA GLY A 61 12.70 -13.02 11.81
C GLY A 61 13.66 -11.83 11.78
N PRO A 62 14.80 -11.98 11.07
CA PRO A 62 15.76 -10.90 10.88
C PRO A 62 15.12 -9.75 10.09
N ASP A 63 15.66 -8.54 10.27
CA ASP A 63 15.18 -7.37 9.54
C ASP A 63 15.38 -7.57 8.02
N ARG A 64 14.29 -7.38 7.26
CA ARG A 64 14.28 -7.56 5.79
C ARG A 64 14.70 -6.28 5.04
N GLY A 65 15.35 -5.35 5.75
CA GLY A 65 15.88 -4.10 5.23
C GLY A 65 14.83 -3.00 5.06
N ASP A 66 15.18 -2.00 4.26
CA ASP A 66 14.31 -0.85 4.03
C ASP A 66 13.10 -1.20 3.18
N ILE A 67 11.94 -0.77 3.68
CA ILE A 67 10.66 -0.89 3.00
C ILE A 67 10.26 0.52 2.59
N PRO A 68 9.97 0.76 1.30
CA PRO A 68 9.68 2.09 0.80
C PRO A 68 8.48 2.68 1.55
N ALA A 69 8.73 3.80 2.22
CA ALA A 69 7.70 4.59 2.86
C ALA A 69 6.92 5.42 1.81
N ARG A 70 6.00 6.27 2.29
CA ARG A 70 5.25 7.19 1.43
C ARG A 70 6.19 7.93 0.46
N LYS A 71 5.81 7.97 -0.82
CA LYS A 71 6.55 8.71 -1.86
C LYS A 71 6.36 10.22 -1.76
N ASN A 72 5.21 10.66 -1.22
CA ASN A 72 4.83 12.07 -1.19
C ASN A 72 5.02 12.67 0.21
N GLY A 73 5.39 13.95 0.24
CA GLY A 73 5.38 14.75 1.45
C GLY A 73 3.96 15.15 1.88
N SER A 74 3.87 15.89 2.98
CA SER A 74 2.62 16.51 3.44
C SER A 74 2.68 18.01 3.19
N LEU A 75 1.53 18.61 2.83
CA LEU A 75 1.36 20.04 2.83
C LEU A 75 0.99 20.47 4.27
N VAL A 76 1.79 21.34 4.86
CA VAL A 76 1.62 21.79 6.25
C VAL A 76 1.17 23.26 6.26
N SER A 77 0.14 23.58 7.04
CA SER A 77 -0.31 24.96 7.19
C SER A 77 0.74 25.80 7.91
N MET A 78 0.96 27.03 7.42
CA MET A 78 1.88 27.97 8.07
C MET A 78 1.23 28.67 9.27
N GLU A 79 -0.09 28.84 9.24
CA GLU A 79 -0.85 29.58 10.25
C GLU A 79 -2.21 28.92 10.52
N ASN A 80 -2.82 29.31 11.63
CA ASN A 80 -4.17 28.89 12.00
C ASN A 80 -5.21 29.82 11.36
N GLY A 81 -6.30 29.27 10.84
CA GLY A 81 -7.39 30.05 10.26
C GLY A 81 -8.30 29.22 9.36
N VAL A 82 -9.28 29.88 8.74
CA VAL A 82 -10.17 29.25 7.76
C VAL A 82 -9.51 29.27 6.38
N ALA A 83 -9.33 28.10 5.77
CA ALA A 83 -8.82 28.00 4.41
C ALA A 83 -9.86 28.56 3.41
N THR A 84 -9.42 29.43 2.52
CA THR A 84 -10.26 30.00 1.46
C THR A 84 -10.08 29.22 0.17
N SER A 85 -11.14 29.10 -0.65
CA SER A 85 -11.08 28.39 -1.94
C SER A 85 -10.00 28.95 -2.86
N TYR A 86 -9.80 30.27 -2.86
CA TYR A 86 -8.75 30.93 -3.64
C TYR A 86 -7.34 30.43 -3.26
N ALA A 87 -7.06 30.26 -1.96
CA ALA A 87 -5.78 29.73 -1.51
C ALA A 87 -5.64 28.23 -1.85
N LEU A 88 -6.71 27.46 -1.67
CA LEU A 88 -6.72 26.02 -2.00
C LEU A 88 -6.51 25.77 -3.50
N ASP A 89 -7.02 26.64 -4.37
CA ASP A 89 -6.88 26.52 -5.82
C ASP A 89 -5.41 26.60 -6.29
N ALA A 90 -4.60 27.43 -5.63
CA ALA A 90 -3.17 27.50 -5.91
C ALA A 90 -2.40 26.30 -5.32
N ILE A 91 -2.84 25.78 -4.18
CA ILE A 91 -2.16 24.71 -3.43
C ILE A 91 -2.43 23.32 -4.03
N GLN A 92 -3.64 23.05 -4.54
CA GLN A 92 -4.01 21.76 -5.15
C GLN A 92 -3.15 21.39 -6.37
N ALA A 93 -2.50 22.37 -7.02
CA ALA A 93 -1.54 22.11 -8.09
C ALA A 93 -0.22 21.48 -7.57
N ARG A 94 0.06 21.60 -6.28
CA ARG A 94 1.30 21.12 -5.62
C ARG A 94 1.15 19.79 -4.90
N GLY A 95 -0.08 19.30 -4.73
CA GLY A 95 -0.36 18.05 -4.03
C GLY A 95 -1.85 17.77 -3.94
N ARG A 96 -2.18 16.56 -3.50
CA ARG A 96 -3.54 16.11 -3.21
C ARG A 96 -3.61 15.61 -1.78
#